data_AF-A0A8W8NXL4-F1
#
_entry.id   AF-A0A8W8NXL4-F1
#
_cell.length_a   1.000
_cell.length_b   1.000
_cell.length_c   1.000
_cell.angle_alpha   90.00
_cell.angle_beta   90.00
_cell.angle_gamma   90.00
#
_symmetry.space_group_name_H-M   'P 1'
#
loop_
_entity.id
_entity.type
_entity.pdbx_description
1 polymer ?
#
loop_
_entity_poly.entity_id
_entity_poly.type
_entity_poly.pdbx_seq_one_letter_code
_entity_poly.pdbx_strand_id
1 'polypeptide(L)'
;LRCQNMCSYLVEIDDREESDWLFKTFVEKGSCSTNLYTSNCSAWTGGNDLVNEGHYVMDHSNTSIVFTNWHTGEPSLHDPSQAPGRDCIDIIGNGKWNDRPCSHNNKFICEKII
;
A
#
# COMPACT_ATOMS: atom_id res chain seq x y z
N LEU A 1 -8.98 -11.99 0.70
CA LEU A 1 -9.06 -13.43 1.12
C LEU A 1 -8.04 -13.85 2.19
N ARG A 2 -6.73 -13.55 2.09
CA ARG A 2 -5.75 -14.04 3.08
C ARG A 2 -5.95 -13.48 4.49
N CYS A 3 -6.11 -12.15 4.63
CA CYS A 3 -6.42 -11.54 5.93
C CYS A 3 -7.78 -12.01 6.47
N GLN A 4 -8.80 -12.06 5.62
CA GLN A 4 -10.16 -12.46 6.00
C GLN A 4 -10.24 -13.83 6.69
N ASN A 5 -9.35 -14.78 6.37
CA ASN A 5 -9.26 -16.08 7.05
C ASN A 5 -8.89 -15.99 8.54
N MET A 6 -8.36 -14.85 8.99
CA MET A 6 -7.96 -14.58 10.38
C MET A 6 -8.91 -13.59 11.07
N CYS A 7 -10.10 -13.37 10.49
CA CYS A 7 -11.05 -12.32 10.89
C CYS A 7 -10.37 -10.94 10.93
N SER A 8 -9.63 -10.62 9.87
CA SER A 8 -8.88 -9.37 9.68
C SER A 8 -9.01 -8.89 8.23
N TYR A 9 -8.57 -7.67 7.95
CA TYR A 9 -8.58 -7.07 6.61
C TYR A 9 -7.19 -6.50 6.26
N LEU A 10 -6.97 -6.05 5.02
CA LEU A 10 -5.71 -5.38 4.66
C LEU A 10 -5.63 -4.04 5.38
N VAL A 11 -4.48 -3.69 5.93
CA VAL A 11 -4.35 -2.51 6.80
C VAL A 11 -4.84 -1.21 6.14
N GLU A 12 -5.63 -0.45 6.88
CA GLU A 12 -6.14 0.86 6.46
C GLU A 12 -5.37 1.95 7.19
N ILE A 13 -4.55 2.70 6.45
CA ILE A 13 -3.65 3.67 7.06
C ILE A 13 -4.33 5.03 7.16
N ASP A 14 -4.62 5.48 8.39
CA ASP A 14 -5.34 6.73 8.62
C ASP A 14 -4.43 7.89 9.06
N ASP A 15 -3.21 7.61 9.54
CA ASP A 15 -2.28 8.65 9.97
C ASP A 15 -0.79 8.34 9.72
N ARG A 16 0.05 9.34 10.06
CA ARG A 16 1.51 9.25 9.92
C ARG A 16 2.13 8.28 10.91
N GLU A 17 1.65 8.25 12.14
CA GLU A 17 2.24 7.45 13.21
C GLU A 17 2.07 5.96 12.90
N GLU A 18 0.89 5.56 12.44
CA GLU A 18 0.59 4.23 11.94
C GLU A 18 1.47 3.89 10.73
N SER A 19 1.53 4.76 9.71
CA SER A 19 2.38 4.54 8.53
C SER A 19 3.85 4.29 8.91
N ASP A 20 4.39 5.09 9.84
CA ASP A 20 5.77 4.96 10.30
C ASP A 20 5.99 3.66 11.11
N TRP A 21 5.02 3.28 11.94
CA TRP A 21 5.06 2.05 12.73
C TRP A 21 5.01 0.81 11.83
N LEU A 22 4.13 0.79 10.82
CA LEU A 22 4.02 -0.28 9.84
C LEU A 22 5.34 -0.49 9.09
N PHE A 23 5.95 0.60 8.61
CA PHE A 23 7.24 0.56 7.92
C PHE A 23 8.33 -0.06 8.80
N LYS A 24 8.54 0.48 10.01
CA LYS A 24 9.58 0.00 10.94
C LYS A 24 9.39 -1.45 11.35
N THR A 25 8.14 -1.87 11.50
CA THR A 25 7.81 -3.21 12.01
C THR A 25 7.92 -4.28 10.92
N PHE A 26 7.38 -4.00 9.74
CA PHE A 26 7.17 -5.02 8.71
C PHE A 26 8.07 -4.88 7.47
N VAL A 27 8.60 -3.69 7.20
CA VAL A 27 9.30 -3.39 5.93
C VAL A 27 10.81 -3.10 6.13
N GLU A 28 11.18 -2.23 7.06
CA GLU A 28 12.57 -1.75 7.27
C GLU A 28 13.58 -2.88 7.48
N LYS A 29 13.19 -3.94 8.19
CA LYS A 29 14.07 -5.08 8.53
C LYS A 29 14.38 -5.98 7.33
N GLY A 30 13.78 -5.74 6.17
CA GLY A 30 13.88 -6.58 4.98
C GLY A 30 15.17 -6.42 4.16
N SER A 31 16.36 -6.31 4.74
CA SER A 31 17.65 -6.18 4.01
C SER A 31 17.57 -5.32 2.73
N CYS A 32 16.94 -4.16 2.82
CA CYS A 32 16.65 -3.27 1.69
C CYS A 32 17.89 -2.46 1.32
N SER A 33 18.93 -3.13 0.81
CA SER A 33 20.25 -2.51 0.67
C SER A 33 20.44 -1.70 -0.62
N THR A 34 19.57 -1.82 -1.63
CA THR A 34 19.70 -1.02 -2.88
C THR A 34 18.43 -0.73 -3.68
N ASN A 35 17.37 -1.57 -3.60
CA ASN A 35 16.17 -1.42 -4.42
C ASN A 35 14.89 -1.42 -3.57
N LEU A 36 14.27 -0.24 -3.48
CA LEU A 36 13.07 0.03 -2.67
C LEU A 36 11.83 -0.76 -3.13
N TYR A 37 11.80 -1.20 -4.39
CA TYR A 37 10.64 -1.82 -5.05
C TYR A 37 10.68 -3.35 -5.07
N THR A 38 11.68 -3.95 -4.42
CA THR A 38 11.79 -5.41 -4.31
C THR A 38 10.68 -5.96 -3.41
N SER A 39 10.20 -7.16 -3.73
CA SER A 39 9.11 -7.82 -3.01
C SER A 39 9.38 -8.06 -1.51
N ASN A 40 10.66 -8.16 -1.14
CA ASN A 40 11.08 -8.31 0.26
C ASN A 40 11.05 -6.99 1.04
N CYS A 41 11.02 -5.86 0.33
CA CYS A 41 11.08 -4.49 0.82
C CYS A 41 9.80 -3.72 0.58
N SER A 42 8.72 -4.42 0.24
CA SER A 42 7.41 -3.82 0.04
C SER A 42 6.33 -4.67 0.66
N ALA A 43 5.26 -4.00 1.10
CA ALA A 43 4.10 -4.66 1.64
C ALA A 43 2.82 -3.95 1.21
N TRP A 44 1.86 -4.73 0.71
CA TRP A 44 0.52 -4.27 0.36
C TRP A 44 -0.26 -3.76 1.57
N THR A 45 -1.03 -2.71 1.31
CA THR A 45 -2.02 -2.11 2.20
C THR A 45 -3.44 -2.38 1.67
N GLY A 46 -4.46 -1.85 2.34
CA GLY A 46 -5.85 -1.86 1.86
C GLY A 46 -6.17 -0.74 0.86
N GLY A 47 -5.26 0.23 0.67
CA GLY A 47 -5.50 1.37 -0.22
C GLY A 47 -5.47 0.98 -1.70
N ASN A 48 -6.47 1.43 -2.46
CA ASN A 48 -6.62 1.16 -3.89
C ASN A 48 -7.55 2.14 -4.60
N ASP A 49 -7.49 2.22 -5.93
CA ASP A 49 -8.43 2.97 -6.78
C ASP A 49 -9.03 2.12 -7.92
N LEU A 50 -9.16 0.80 -7.68
CA LEU A 50 -9.67 -0.23 -8.61
C LEU A 50 -10.98 0.12 -9.34
N VAL A 51 -11.81 0.98 -8.74
CA VAL A 51 -13.14 1.34 -9.26
C VAL A 51 -13.11 2.64 -10.07
N ASN A 52 -12.28 3.59 -9.66
CA ASN A 52 -12.27 4.93 -10.24
C ASN A 52 -10.87 5.52 -10.13
N GLU A 53 -10.15 5.53 -11.26
CA GLU A 53 -8.77 6.00 -11.37
C GLU A 53 -8.55 7.37 -10.71
N GLY A 54 -7.55 7.46 -9.84
CA GLY A 54 -7.21 8.65 -9.09
C GLY A 54 -8.11 8.93 -7.88
N HIS A 55 -9.11 8.07 -7.62
CA HIS A 55 -9.98 8.14 -6.45
C HIS A 55 -9.71 6.97 -5.50
N TYR A 56 -8.65 7.12 -4.69
CA TYR A 56 -8.22 6.10 -3.75
C TYR A 56 -9.16 5.96 -2.54
N VAL A 57 -9.48 4.71 -2.23
CA VAL A 57 -10.27 4.26 -1.08
C VAL A 57 -9.53 3.15 -0.33
N MET A 58 -9.94 2.91 0.91
CA MET A 58 -9.52 1.74 1.68
C MET A 58 -10.49 0.57 1.43
N ASP A 59 -9.96 -0.62 1.13
CA ASP A 59 -10.72 -1.81 0.69
C ASP A 59 -11.79 -2.27 1.69
N HIS A 60 -11.54 -2.15 3.00
CA HIS A 60 -12.46 -2.70 4.00
C HIS A 60 -13.59 -1.72 4.37
N SER A 61 -13.26 -0.48 4.72
CA SER A 61 -14.20 0.57 5.12
C SER A 61 -14.87 1.24 3.93
N ASN A 62 -14.30 1.11 2.72
CA ASN A 62 -14.72 1.80 1.52
C ASN A 62 -14.75 3.34 1.70
N THR A 63 -13.88 3.86 2.56
CA THR A 63 -13.72 5.30 2.76
C THR A 63 -12.58 5.85 1.93
N SER A 64 -12.71 7.09 1.46
CA SER A 64 -11.61 7.81 0.81
C SER A 64 -10.43 7.93 1.77
N ILE A 65 -9.21 7.81 1.22
CA ILE A 65 -8.00 7.96 2.02
C ILE A 65 -7.93 9.38 2.61
N VAL A 66 -7.62 9.47 3.90
CA VAL A 66 -7.52 10.75 4.64
C VAL A 66 -6.07 11.18 4.86
N PHE A 67 -5.15 10.24 4.68
CA PHE A 67 -3.71 10.42 4.79
C PHE A 67 -3.04 9.83 3.55
N THR A 68 -1.92 10.44 3.14
CA THR A 68 -1.10 9.97 2.01
C THR A 68 0.36 10.12 2.34
N ASN A 69 1.17 9.12 1.95
CA ASN A 69 2.62 9.17 2.10
C ASN A 69 3.34 8.80 0.80
N TRP A 70 2.84 9.28 -0.34
CA TRP A 70 3.35 8.96 -1.67
C TRP A 70 4.86 9.17 -1.82
N HIS A 71 5.48 8.26 -2.57
CA HIS A 71 6.83 8.41 -3.05
C HIS A 71 6.87 9.51 -4.12
N THR A 72 8.03 10.12 -4.33
CA THR A 72 8.19 11.15 -5.36
C THR A 72 7.87 10.56 -6.73
N GLY A 73 6.90 11.17 -7.43
CA GLY A 73 6.44 10.71 -8.74
C GLY A 73 5.22 9.78 -8.69
N GLU A 74 4.76 9.43 -7.49
CA GLU A 74 3.55 8.66 -7.25
C GLU A 74 2.43 9.56 -6.66
N PRO A 75 1.16 9.23 -6.88
CA PRO A 75 0.67 8.17 -7.78
C PRO A 75 0.93 8.50 -9.26
N SER A 76 1.09 7.47 -10.07
CA SER A 76 1.40 7.45 -11.50
C SER A 76 0.28 7.94 -12.43
N LEU A 77 -0.60 8.81 -11.94
CA LEU A 77 -1.74 9.41 -12.66
C LEU A 77 -1.32 10.30 -13.85
N HIS A 78 -0.04 10.63 -13.94
CA HIS A 78 0.50 11.50 -14.99
C HIS A 78 0.63 10.81 -16.36
N ASP A 79 0.61 9.48 -16.41
CA ASP A 79 0.61 8.70 -17.66
C ASP A 79 -0.74 7.97 -17.81
N PRO A 80 -1.69 8.53 -18.59
CA PRO A 80 -3.02 7.93 -18.80
C PRO A 80 -2.99 6.52 -19.39
N SER A 81 -1.87 6.09 -19.99
CA SER A 81 -1.71 4.74 -20.54
C SER A 81 -1.33 3.70 -19.49
N GLN A 82 -0.72 4.13 -18.38
CA GLN A 82 -0.26 3.26 -17.30
C GLN A 82 -1.17 3.30 -16.08
N ALA A 83 -1.78 4.45 -15.82
CA ALA A 83 -2.61 4.71 -14.65
C ALA A 83 -3.67 3.59 -14.40
N PRO A 84 -4.49 3.16 -15.39
CA PRO A 84 -5.57 2.17 -15.19
C PRO A 84 -5.15 0.73 -14.82
N GLY A 85 -3.86 0.48 -14.67
CA GLY A 85 -3.33 -0.82 -14.27
C GLY A 85 -2.49 -0.76 -13.01
N ARG A 86 -2.48 0.37 -12.29
CA ARG A 86 -1.61 0.64 -11.15
C ARG A 86 -2.39 0.93 -9.88
N ASP A 87 -3.39 0.10 -9.63
CA ASP A 87 -4.47 0.48 -8.74
C ASP A 87 -4.25 0.15 -7.25
N CYS A 88 -3.13 -0.47 -6.88
CA CYS A 88 -2.88 -0.96 -5.51
C CYS A 88 -1.73 -0.23 -4.84
N ILE A 89 -1.89 0.06 -3.53
CA ILE A 89 -0.90 0.79 -2.74
C ILE A 89 -0.02 -0.15 -1.92
N ASP A 90 1.29 -0.12 -2.13
CA ASP A 90 2.30 -0.73 -1.25
C ASP A 90 3.14 0.30 -0.49
N ILE A 91 3.52 -0.04 0.75
CA ILE A 91 4.61 0.64 1.47
C ILE A 91 5.93 0.07 0.93
N ILE A 92 6.82 0.93 0.41
CA ILE A 92 8.12 0.54 -0.14
C ILE A 92 9.27 0.76 0.86
N GLY A 93 10.49 0.35 0.51
CA GLY A 93 11.64 0.24 1.42
C GLY A 93 12.13 1.53 2.10
N ASN A 94 11.56 2.69 1.78
CA ASN A 94 11.80 3.98 2.45
C ASN A 94 10.57 4.48 3.24
N GLY A 95 9.57 3.63 3.45
CA GLY A 95 8.33 3.93 4.18
C GLY A 95 7.29 4.72 3.39
N LYS A 96 7.58 5.08 2.13
CA LYS A 96 6.65 5.78 1.25
C LYS A 96 5.69 4.83 0.55
N TRP A 97 4.64 5.39 -0.01
CA TRP A 97 3.64 4.67 -0.77
C TRP A 97 3.99 4.69 -2.25
N ASN A 98 3.68 3.60 -2.93
CA ASN A 98 3.80 3.48 -4.36
C ASN A 98 2.48 2.91 -4.90
N ASP A 99 2.00 3.47 -6.01
CA ASP A 99 0.91 2.84 -6.75
C ASP A 99 1.52 1.76 -7.66
N ARG A 100 0.83 0.65 -7.89
CA ARG A 100 1.47 -0.50 -8.54
C ARG A 100 0.43 -1.45 -9.08
N PRO A 101 0.74 -2.19 -10.16
CA PRO A 101 -0.12 -3.29 -10.57
C PRO A 101 -0.33 -4.29 -9.44
N CYS A 102 -1.58 -4.50 -9.06
CA CYS A 102 -1.98 -5.39 -7.96
C CYS A 102 -1.47 -6.84 -8.11
N SER A 103 -1.06 -7.23 -9.32
CA SER A 103 -0.49 -8.54 -9.64
C SER A 103 0.94 -8.74 -9.12
N HIS A 104 1.62 -7.68 -8.66
CA HIS A 104 2.96 -7.80 -8.10
C HIS A 104 2.99 -8.67 -6.84
N ASN A 105 3.98 -9.56 -6.82
CA ASN A 105 4.17 -10.48 -5.70
C ASN A 105 4.90 -9.78 -4.54
N ASN A 106 4.17 -9.08 -3.69
CA ASN A 106 4.67 -8.46 -2.47
C ASN A 106 4.11 -9.17 -1.22
N LYS A 107 4.73 -8.90 -0.07
CA LYS A 107 4.11 -9.20 1.24
C LYS A 107 2.84 -8.36 1.38
N PHE A 108 2.01 -8.66 2.38
CA PHE A 108 0.84 -7.85 2.72
C PHE A 108 0.73 -7.74 4.24
N ILE A 109 0.16 -6.64 4.72
CA ILE A 109 -0.07 -6.41 6.15
C ILE A 109 -1.57 -6.49 6.41
N CYS A 110 -1.94 -7.26 7.42
CA CYS A 110 -3.33 -7.38 7.86
C CYS A 110 -3.53 -6.62 9.16
N GLU A 111 -4.70 -6.01 9.30
CA GLU A 111 -5.16 -5.29 10.47
C GLU A 111 -6.42 -5.95 11.03
N LYS A 112 -6.52 -5.97 12.35
CA LYS A 112 -7.67 -6.49 13.07
C LYS A 112 -8.06 -5.52 14.16
N ILE A 113 -9.25 -4.97 14.06
CA ILE A 113 -9.88 -4.24 15.17
C ILE A 113 -10.17 -5.25 16.28
N ILE A 114 -9.73 -4.92 17.49
CA ILE A 114 -10.00 -5.69 18.71
C ILE A 114 -11.12 -5.00 19.48
#